data_AF-A0A1M5I8V4-F1
#
_entry.id   AF-A0A1M5I8V4-F1
#
_cell.length_a   1.000
_cell.length_b   1.000
_cell.length_c   1.000
_cell.angle_alpha   90.00
_cell.angle_beta   90.00
_cell.angle_gamma   90.00
#
_symmetry.space_group_name_H-M   'P 1'
#
loop_
_entity.id
_entity.type
_entity.pdbx_description
1 polymer ?
#
loop_
_entity_poly.entity_id
_entity_poly.type
_entity_poly.pdbx_seq_one_letter_code
_entity_poly.pdbx_strand_id
1 'polypeptide(L)'
;MDTPIPTRPKRTQRDYTLGFKLAVVEEVERGDLTYKQAQDIYGIQGRSTVLVWLRKHGKLDWSSTRSSSMSKKPETPAQTIKRLERQLKDAEDRQYLMEKMMEIID
;
A
#
# COMPACT_ATOMS: atom_id res chain seq x y z
N MET A 1 -16.63 18.91 6.93
CA MET A 1 -16.79 18.95 8.38
C MET A 1 -15.41 18.73 8.98
N ASP A 2 -14.64 19.81 9.11
CA ASP A 2 -13.30 19.78 9.71
C ASP A 2 -13.46 19.71 11.22
N THR A 3 -13.40 18.50 11.78
CA THR A 3 -13.26 18.33 13.23
C THR A 3 -11.93 18.95 13.66
N PRO A 4 -11.94 19.95 14.56
CA PRO A 4 -10.71 20.55 15.06
C PRO A 4 -9.95 19.46 15.82
N ILE A 5 -8.78 19.08 15.28
CA ILE A 5 -7.88 18.12 15.93
C ILE A 5 -7.49 18.77 17.27
N PRO A 6 -7.84 18.18 18.44
CA PRO A 6 -7.48 18.75 19.71
C PRO A 6 -5.95 18.85 19.77
N THR A 7 -5.44 20.08 19.85
CA THR A 7 -4.00 20.37 19.87
C THR A 7 -3.43 19.95 21.23
N ARG A 8 -3.21 18.64 21.39
CA ARG A 8 -2.51 18.11 22.56
C ARG A 8 -1.08 18.64 22.57
N PRO A 9 -0.50 18.93 23.74
CA PRO A 9 0.87 19.40 23.84
C PRO A 9 1.80 18.37 23.18
N LYS A 10 2.57 18.84 22.21
CA LYS A 10 3.46 18.02 21.41
C LYS A 10 4.65 17.58 22.27
N ARG A 11 4.90 16.28 22.33
CA ARG A 11 6.05 15.70 23.03
C ARG A 11 7.33 15.90 22.23
N THR A 12 8.42 16.17 22.92
CA THR A 12 9.75 16.34 22.31
C THR A 12 10.59 15.08 22.49
N GLN A 13 11.78 15.06 21.88
CA GLN A 13 12.70 13.92 21.99
C GLN A 13 13.05 13.57 23.45
N ARG A 14 13.08 14.56 24.36
CA ARG A 14 13.36 14.36 25.79
C ARG A 14 12.26 13.57 26.50
N ASP A 15 11.04 13.64 25.99
CA ASP A 15 9.87 12.97 26.55
C ASP A 15 9.73 11.52 26.08
N TYR A 16 10.54 11.09 25.11
CA TYR A 16 10.53 9.73 24.58
C TYR A 16 11.43 8.80 25.38
N THR A 17 11.05 8.59 26.64
CA THR A 17 11.68 7.57 27.49
C THR A 17 11.52 6.18 26.87
N LEU A 18 12.41 5.25 27.21
CA LEU A 18 12.35 3.89 26.67
C LEU A 18 11.00 3.21 26.99
N GLY A 19 10.51 3.36 28.23
CA GLY A 19 9.21 2.81 28.63
C GLY A 19 8.05 3.38 27.81
N PHE A 20 8.07 4.68 27.53
CA PHE A 20 7.07 5.31 26.67
C PHE A 20 7.09 4.73 25.24
N LYS A 21 8.28 4.56 24.64
CA LYS A 21 8.41 3.96 23.30
C LYS A 21 7.86 2.55 23.26
N LEU A 22 8.16 1.75 24.28
CA LEU A 22 7.68 0.36 24.37
C LEU A 22 6.16 0.29 24.52
N ALA A 23 5.57 1.13 25.37
CA ALA A 23 4.12 1.19 25.54
C ALA A 23 3.38 1.56 24.24
N VAL A 24 3.88 2.56 23.52
CA VAL A 24 3.32 2.97 22.23
C VAL A 24 3.45 1.85 21.19
N VAL A 25 4.58 1.14 21.17
CA VAL A 25 4.79 0.01 20.25
C VAL A 25 3.85 -1.14 20.58
N GLU A 26 3.70 -1.49 21.86
CA GLU A 26 2.81 -2.56 22.31
C GLU A 26 1.33 -2.31 21.94
N GLU A 27 0.84 -1.09 22.13
CA GLU A 27 -0.54 -0.72 21.80
C GLU A 27 -0.80 -0.75 20.29
N VAL A 28 0.20 -0.35 19.49
CA VAL A 28 0.11 -0.43 18.02
C VAL A 28 0.19 -1.87 17.53
N GLU A 29 1.02 -2.72 18.14
CA GLU A 29 1.11 -4.14 17.80
C GLU A 29 -0.12 -4.94 18.22
N ARG A 30 -0.76 -4.54 19.32
CA ARG A 30 -2.05 -5.10 19.76
C ARG A 30 -3.19 -4.77 18.80
N GLY A 31 -3.05 -3.70 18.02
CA GLY A 31 -4.04 -3.24 17.05
C GLY A 31 -5.07 -2.27 17.62
N ASP A 32 -4.90 -1.82 18.86
CA ASP A 32 -5.80 -0.84 19.48
C ASP A 32 -5.70 0.53 18.78
N LEU A 33 -4.50 0.88 18.31
CA LEU A 33 -4.22 2.12 17.61
C LEU A 33 -3.37 1.88 16.36
N THR A 34 -3.70 2.58 15.28
CA THR A 34 -2.76 2.71 14.17
C THR A 34 -1.60 3.64 14.54
N TYR A 35 -0.45 3.49 13.88
CA TYR A 35 0.70 4.37 14.12
C TYR A 35 0.38 5.87 13.93
N LYS A 36 -0.58 6.21 13.05
CA LYS A 36 -1.04 7.60 12.85
C LYS A 36 -1.87 8.08 14.05
N GLN A 37 -2.81 7.26 14.52
CA GLN A 37 -3.61 7.59 15.69
C GLN A 37 -2.75 7.71 16.95
N ALA A 38 -1.80 6.79 17.15
CA ALA A 38 -0.83 6.87 18.25
C ALA A 38 -0.03 8.19 18.19
N GLN A 39 0.37 8.63 17.00
CA GLN A 39 1.06 9.91 16.84
C GLN A 39 0.22 11.10 17.33
N ASP A 40 -1.05 11.14 16.94
CA ASP A 40 -1.94 12.26 17.25
C ASP A 40 -2.37 12.24 18.74
N ILE A 41 -2.69 11.07 19.28
CA ILE A 41 -3.14 10.89 20.67
C ILE A 41 -2.02 11.22 21.67
N TYR A 42 -0.80 10.77 21.37
CA TYR A 42 0.36 10.95 22.22
C TYR A 42 1.18 12.21 21.92
N GLY A 43 0.80 12.98 20.89
CA GLY A 43 1.48 14.22 20.50
C GLY A 43 2.90 14.00 19.97
N ILE A 44 3.18 12.85 19.37
CA ILE A 44 4.52 12.48 18.89
C ILE A 44 4.87 13.33 17.67
N GLN A 45 6.02 13.98 17.73
CA GLN A 45 6.58 14.74 16.61
C GLN A 45 7.26 13.83 15.58
N GLY A 46 7.02 14.12 14.31
CA GLY A 46 7.62 13.43 13.16
C GLY A 46 6.78 12.26 12.65
N ARG A 47 6.40 12.32 11.36
CA ARG A 47 5.53 11.34 10.68
C ARG A 47 6.03 9.89 10.72
N SER A 48 7.34 9.71 10.86
CA SER A 48 8.00 8.40 10.83
C SER A 48 8.46 7.92 12.21
N THR A 49 8.30 8.72 13.26
CA THR A 49 8.88 8.44 14.58
C THR A 49 8.33 7.13 15.17
N VAL A 50 7.01 6.94 15.14
CA VAL A 50 6.38 5.69 15.60
C VAL A 50 6.82 4.50 14.74
N LEU A 51 6.94 4.68 13.42
CA LEU A 51 7.42 3.64 12.51
C LEU A 51 8.89 3.25 12.78
N VAL A 52 9.73 4.21 13.21
CA VAL A 52 11.11 3.93 13.63
C VAL A 52 11.12 3.11 14.91
N TRP A 53 10.24 3.40 15.88
CA TRP A 53 10.14 2.61 17.11
C TRP A 53 9.63 1.21 16.84
N LEU A 54 8.61 1.05 15.99
CA LEU A 54 8.10 -0.26 15.58
C LEU A 54 9.19 -1.12 14.92
N ARG A 55 10.06 -0.55 14.09
CA ARG A 55 11.18 -1.29 13.50
C ARG A 55 12.27 -1.68 14.50
N LYS A 56 12.47 -0.87 15.55
CA LYS A 56 13.56 -1.08 16.52
C LYS A 56 13.13 -1.94 17.71
N HIS A 57 11.87 -1.85 18.10
CA HIS A 57 11.33 -2.38 19.34
C HIS A 57 10.10 -3.28 19.13
N GLY A 58 9.56 -3.34 17.91
CA GLY A 58 8.46 -4.24 17.58
C GLY A 58 8.93 -5.69 17.47
N LYS A 59 8.02 -6.60 17.73
CA LYS A 59 8.18 -8.05 17.57
C LYS A 59 7.93 -8.49 16.13
N LEU A 60 7.16 -7.70 15.38
CA LEU A 60 6.89 -7.99 13.98
C LEU A 60 8.13 -7.67 13.14
N ASP A 61 8.57 -8.60 12.29
CA ASP A 61 9.70 -8.35 11.40
C ASP A 61 9.30 -7.48 10.21
N TRP A 62 9.38 -6.15 10.42
CA TRP A 62 9.08 -5.14 9.41
C TRP A 62 10.14 -5.05 8.30
N SER A 63 11.27 -5.76 8.41
CA SER A 63 12.34 -5.76 7.40
C SER A 63 11.92 -6.51 6.12
N SER A 64 11.03 -7.50 6.25
CA SER A 64 10.56 -8.35 5.15
C SER A 64 9.64 -7.62 4.15
N THR A 65 9.03 -6.49 4.52
CA THR A 65 8.13 -5.73 3.63
C THR A 65 8.83 -5.15 2.39
N ARG A 66 10.17 -5.07 2.37
CA ARG A 66 10.91 -4.69 1.15
C ARG A 66 11.05 -5.85 0.16
N SER A 67 10.80 -7.09 0.57
CA SER A 67 10.87 -8.29 -0.27
C SER A 67 9.49 -8.89 -0.59
N SER A 68 8.38 -8.18 -0.34
CA SER A 68 7.20 -8.39 -1.17
C SER A 68 7.54 -7.87 -2.57
N SER A 69 8.35 -8.66 -3.30
CA SER A 69 8.21 -8.84 -4.74
C SER A 69 6.74 -8.68 -5.01
N MET A 70 6.37 -7.63 -5.77
CA MET A 70 4.98 -7.37 -6.11
C MET A 70 4.37 -8.69 -6.55
N SER A 71 3.64 -9.34 -5.66
CA SER A 71 2.98 -10.59 -5.97
C SER A 71 2.04 -10.18 -7.07
N LYS A 72 2.33 -10.61 -8.30
CA LYS A 72 1.55 -10.24 -9.48
C LYS A 72 0.11 -10.56 -9.11
N LYS A 73 -0.67 -9.51 -8.80
CA LYS A 73 -2.05 -9.69 -8.38
C LYS A 73 -2.72 -10.45 -9.53
N PRO A 74 -3.53 -11.49 -9.25
CA PRO A 74 -4.29 -12.14 -10.30
C PRO A 74 -5.06 -11.04 -11.06
N GLU A 75 -5.02 -11.09 -12.38
CA GLU A 75 -5.64 -10.07 -13.23
C GLU A 75 -7.11 -9.90 -12.83
N THR A 76 -7.57 -8.65 -12.75
CA THR A 76 -9.00 -8.41 -12.51
C THR A 76 -9.80 -8.88 -13.73
N PRO A 77 -11.06 -9.34 -13.56
CA PRO A 77 -11.88 -9.79 -14.68
C PRO A 77 -11.98 -8.77 -15.82
N ALA A 78 -12.04 -7.46 -15.50
CA ALA A 78 -12.04 -6.39 -16.48
C ALA A 78 -10.74 -6.28 -17.29
N GLN A 79 -9.58 -6.55 -16.68
CA GLN A 79 -8.30 -6.59 -17.40
C GLN A 79 -8.22 -7.81 -18.32
N THR A 80 -8.77 -8.94 -17.90
CA THR A 80 -8.87 -10.14 -18.73
C THR A 80 -9.74 -9.90 -19.95
N ILE A 81 -10.92 -9.30 -19.77
CA ILE A 81 -11.85 -8.94 -20.87
C ILE A 81 -11.14 -8.04 -21.88
N LYS A 82 -10.50 -6.95 -21.41
CA LYS A 82 -9.79 -6.02 -22.29
C LYS A 82 -8.66 -6.69 -23.09
N ARG A 83 -7.95 -7.66 -22.50
CA ARG A 83 -6.92 -8.43 -23.20
C ARG A 83 -7.54 -9.32 -24.29
N LEU A 84 -8.63 -10.00 -23.95
CA LEU A 84 -9.32 -10.92 -24.87
C LEU A 84 -9.95 -10.16 -26.04
N GLU A 85 -10.61 -9.02 -25.80
CA GLU A 85 -11.16 -8.16 -26.85
C GLU A 85 -10.08 -7.70 -27.85
N ARG A 86 -8.88 -7.39 -27.35
CA ARG A 86 -7.75 -7.04 -28.21
C ARG A 86 -7.29 -8.22 -29.07
N GLN A 87 -7.19 -9.42 -28.48
CA GLN A 87 -6.82 -10.63 -29.22
C GLN A 87 -7.85 -11.01 -30.28
N LEU A 88 -9.14 -10.82 -29.98
CA LEU A 88 -10.23 -11.04 -30.93
C LEU A 88 -10.08 -10.11 -32.13
N LYS A 89 -9.93 -8.80 -31.88
CA LYS A 89 -9.75 -7.79 -32.93
C LYS A 89 -8.53 -8.07 -33.81
N ASP A 90 -7.39 -8.40 -33.23
CA ASP A 90 -6.17 -8.74 -33.98
C ASP A 90 -6.34 -10.03 -34.82
N ALA A 91 -7.25 -10.94 -34.43
CA ALA A 91 -7.58 -12.12 -35.22
C ALA A 91 -8.52 -11.78 -36.38
N GLU A 92 -9.57 -10.98 -36.11
CA GLU A 92 -10.52 -10.51 -37.12
C GLU A 92 -9.82 -9.67 -38.21
N ASP A 93 -8.95 -8.73 -37.81
CA ASP A 93 -8.17 -7.90 -38.75
C ASP A 93 -7.27 -8.76 -39.65
N ARG A 94 -6.69 -9.84 -39.10
CA ARG A 94 -5.91 -10.80 -39.89
C ARG A 94 -6.77 -11.59 -40.86
N GLN A 95 -7.95 -12.06 -40.43
CA GLN A 95 -8.87 -12.78 -41.32
C GLN A 95 -9.32 -11.88 -42.48
N TYR A 96 -9.71 -10.64 -42.18
CA TYR A 96 -10.09 -9.65 -43.19
C TYR A 96 -8.97 -9.38 -44.19
N LEU A 97 -7.72 -9.24 -43.72
CA LEU A 97 -6.57 -9.06 -44.60
C LEU A 97 -6.37 -10.26 -45.53
N MET A 98 -6.48 -11.49 -45.00
CA MET A 98 -6.31 -12.71 -45.79
C MET A 98 -7.40 -12.84 -46.85
N GLU A 99 -8.65 -12.57 -46.50
CA GLU A 99 -9.78 -12.55 -47.44
C GLU A 99 -9.54 -11.54 -48.56
N LYS A 100 -9.14 -10.31 -48.21
CA LYS A 100 -8.89 -9.26 -49.20
C LYS A 100 -7.70 -9.59 -50.11
N MET A 101 -6.67 -10.24 -49.58
CA MET A 101 -5.55 -10.73 -50.40
C MET A 101 -5.99 -11.83 -51.38
N MET A 102 -6.90 -12.72 -50.97
CA MET A 102 -7.42 -13.79 -51.83
C MET A 102 -8.23 -13.21 -53.01
N GLU A 103 -9.05 -12.19 -52.77
CA GLU A 103 -9.82 -11.47 -53.81
C GLU A 103 -8.94 -10.77 -54.86
N ILE A 104 -7.70 -10.40 -54.50
CA ILE A 104 -6.75 -9.76 -55.43
C ILE A 104 -5.97 -10.79 -56.27
N ILE A 105 -5.83 -12.02 -55.75
CA ILE A 105 -5.05 -13.08 -56.39
C ILE A 105 -5.91 -13.91 -57.38
N ASP A 106 -7.23 -13.93 -57.20
CA ASP A 106 -8.22 -14.48 -58.14
C ASP A 106 -8.49 -13.52 -59.31
#